data_AF-A0A7V3KX06-F1
#
_entry.id   AF-A0A7V3KX06-F1
#
_cell.length_a   1.000
_cell.length_b   1.000
_cell.length_c   1.000
_cell.angle_alpha   90.00
_cell.angle_beta   90.00
_cell.angle_gamma   90.00
#
_symmetry.space_group_name_H-M   'P 1'
#
loop_
_entity.id
_entity.type
_entity.pdbx_description
1 polymer ?
#
loop_
_entity_poly.entity_id
_entity_poly.type
_entity_poly.pdbx_seq_one_letter_code
_entity_poly.pdbx_strand_id
1 'polypeptide(L)'
;MEIKSVKLIIPEGANIIVGQTHFIKTVEDLYEIMVSSLPKCRFGIAFCEASGACLIRVEGNDEELKKVATQNAQAVAAGHTFYLLLREAYPINVLNAIKNCPEVCS
;
A
#
# COMPACT_ATOMS: atom_id res chain seq x y z
N MET A 1 16.29 -18.91 10.60
CA MET A 1 15.76 -18.10 9.48
C MET A 1 15.16 -19.05 8.46
N GLU A 2 13.94 -18.81 8.01
CA GLU A 2 13.22 -19.60 7.01
C GLU A 2 12.82 -18.67 5.85
N ILE A 3 12.95 -19.12 4.60
CA ILE A 3 12.52 -18.36 3.43
C ILE A 3 11.16 -18.89 2.98
N LYS A 4 10.18 -17.98 2.85
CA LYS A 4 8.82 -18.31 2.40
C LYS A 4 8.49 -17.54 1.14
N SER A 5 7.87 -18.23 0.18
CA SER A 5 7.25 -17.59 -0.98
C SER A 5 5.81 -17.23 -0.64
N VAL A 6 5.46 -15.95 -0.70
CA VAL A 6 4.08 -15.47 -0.48
C VAL A 6 3.54 -14.92 -1.79
N LYS A 7 2.44 -15.50 -2.27
CA LYS A 7 1.76 -15.02 -3.48
C LYS A 7 0.85 -13.86 -3.14
N LEU A 8 1.09 -12.70 -3.74
CA LEU A 8 0.22 -11.54 -3.61
C LEU A 8 -1.00 -11.68 -4.52
N ILE A 9 -2.15 -11.26 -4.00
CA ILE A 9 -3.41 -11.20 -4.71
C ILE A 9 -3.48 -9.84 -5.41
N ILE A 10 -3.73 -9.87 -6.72
CA ILE A 10 -3.93 -8.70 -7.55
C ILE A 10 -5.26 -8.92 -8.28
N PRO A 11 -6.32 -8.15 -7.97
CA PRO A 11 -7.60 -8.28 -8.66
C PRO A 11 -7.47 -8.00 -10.15
N GLU A 12 -8.41 -8.50 -10.94
CA GLU A 12 -8.43 -8.24 -12.39
C GLU A 12 -8.46 -6.73 -12.67
N GLY A 13 -7.64 -6.30 -13.63
CA GLY A 13 -7.51 -4.90 -14.03
C GLY A 13 -6.81 -3.98 -13.00
N ALA A 14 -6.35 -4.52 -11.86
CA ALA A 14 -5.60 -3.77 -10.85
C ALA A 14 -4.09 -3.94 -11.03
N ASN A 15 -3.34 -2.95 -10.54
CA ASN A 15 -1.90 -3.02 -10.34
C ASN A 15 -1.60 -3.02 -8.83
N ILE A 16 -0.37 -3.40 -8.47
CA ILE A 16 0.13 -3.33 -7.10
C ILE A 16 1.47 -2.60 -7.04
N ILE A 17 1.66 -1.79 -6.00
CA ILE A 17 2.93 -1.23 -5.57
C ILE A 17 3.17 -1.73 -4.15
N VAL A 18 4.34 -2.31 -3.92
CA VAL A 18 4.78 -2.78 -2.60
C VAL A 18 6.08 -2.07 -2.29
N GLY A 19 6.22 -1.59 -1.06
CA GLY A 19 7.45 -0.94 -0.64
C GLY A 19 7.64 -1.02 0.87
N GLN A 20 8.79 -0.52 1.29
CA GLN A 20 9.15 -0.34 2.69
C GLN A 20 8.97 1.13 3.05
N THR A 21 8.45 1.39 4.24
CA THR A 21 8.19 2.74 4.74
C THR A 21 8.43 2.79 6.25
N HIS A 22 8.24 3.92 6.90
CA HIS A 22 8.20 4.03 8.35
C HIS A 22 7.19 5.07 8.79
N PHE A 23 6.85 5.08 10.09
CA PHE A 23 5.98 6.07 10.71
C PHE A 23 4.50 5.99 10.27
N ILE A 24 3.58 6.18 11.22
CA ILE A 24 2.13 5.95 11.02
C ILE A 24 1.51 6.89 9.98
N LYS A 25 2.11 8.07 9.79
CA LYS A 25 1.66 9.07 8.82
C LYS A 25 1.74 8.59 7.37
N THR A 26 2.55 7.55 7.09
CA THR A 26 2.62 6.86 5.79
C THR A 26 1.23 6.68 5.15
N VAL A 27 0.25 6.23 5.93
CA VAL A 27 -1.07 5.85 5.40
C VAL A 27 -1.80 7.08 4.86
N GLU A 28 -1.75 8.19 5.59
CA GLU A 28 -2.35 9.47 5.20
C GLU A 28 -1.57 10.09 4.03
N ASP A 29 -0.24 10.09 4.07
CA ASP A 29 0.58 10.72 3.03
C ASP A 29 0.47 9.98 1.69
N LEU A 30 0.45 8.65 1.70
CA LEU A 30 0.19 7.88 0.49
C LEU A 30 -1.25 8.07 -0.01
N TYR A 31 -2.24 8.20 0.89
CA TYR A 31 -3.61 8.52 0.50
C TYR A 31 -3.68 9.89 -0.20
N GLU A 32 -3.04 10.92 0.37
CA GLU A 32 -2.97 12.27 -0.19
C GLU A 32 -2.29 12.29 -1.57
N ILE A 33 -1.18 11.56 -1.74
CA ILE A 33 -0.51 11.39 -3.03
C ILE A 33 -1.48 10.82 -4.07
N MET A 34 -2.25 9.79 -3.70
CA MET A 34 -3.19 9.14 -4.61
C MET A 34 -4.32 10.07 -5.03
N VAL A 35 -4.98 10.76 -4.08
CA VAL A 35 -6.11 11.65 -4.42
C VAL A 35 -5.67 12.91 -5.14
N SER A 36 -4.47 13.43 -4.86
CA SER A 36 -3.94 14.63 -5.53
C SER A 36 -3.43 14.34 -6.94
N SER A 37 -2.82 13.18 -7.16
CA SER A 37 -2.25 12.80 -8.46
C SER A 37 -3.29 12.20 -9.41
N LEU A 38 -4.29 11.49 -8.87
CA LEU A 38 -5.21 10.67 -9.65
C LEU A 38 -6.66 10.77 -9.15
N PRO A 39 -7.39 11.87 -9.44
CA PRO A 39 -8.72 12.13 -8.88
C PRO A 39 -9.79 11.08 -9.20
N LYS A 40 -9.61 10.29 -10.27
CA LYS A 40 -10.55 9.25 -10.71
C LYS A 40 -10.10 7.82 -10.39
N CYS A 41 -8.89 7.64 -9.86
CA CYS A 41 -8.36 6.31 -9.57
C CYS A 41 -9.09 5.65 -8.40
N ARG A 42 -9.25 4.34 -8.46
CA ARG A 42 -9.67 3.50 -7.34
C ARG A 42 -8.44 2.91 -6.68
N PHE A 43 -8.32 2.99 -5.36
CA PHE A 43 -7.15 2.46 -4.67
C PHE A 43 -7.45 2.02 -3.23
N GLY A 44 -6.59 1.13 -2.73
CA GLY A 44 -6.56 0.68 -1.34
C GLY A 44 -5.12 0.50 -0.87
N ILE A 45 -4.84 0.95 0.35
CA ILE A 45 -3.52 0.98 0.98
C ILE A 45 -3.60 0.18 2.27
N ALA A 46 -2.63 -0.69 2.51
CA ALA A 46 -2.40 -1.33 3.81
C ALA A 46 -0.96 -1.13 4.24
N PHE A 47 -0.73 -0.66 5.45
CA PHE A 47 0.58 -0.45 6.07
C PHE A 47 0.70 -1.26 7.37
N CYS A 48 1.77 -2.03 7.49
CA CYS A 48 2.06 -2.83 8.67
C CYS A 48 2.81 -2.00 9.73
N GLU A 49 2.13 -1.51 10.77
CA GLU A 49 2.78 -0.90 11.92
C GLU A 49 3.70 -1.94 12.61
N ALA A 50 4.98 -1.61 12.84
CA ALA A 50 5.97 -2.57 13.35
C ALA A 50 6.23 -2.44 14.87
N SER A 51 5.54 -1.53 15.55
CA SER A 51 5.72 -1.27 16.98
C SER A 51 4.39 -0.94 17.65
N GLY A 52 4.36 -0.97 18.99
CA GLY A 52 3.15 -0.60 19.74
C GLY A 52 2.03 -1.61 19.52
N ALA A 53 0.91 -1.16 18.95
CA ALA A 53 -0.25 -2.02 18.72
C ALA A 53 -0.05 -3.01 17.56
N CYS A 54 0.95 -2.78 16.70
CA CYS A 54 1.30 -3.63 15.55
C CYS A 54 0.10 -3.94 14.65
N LEU A 55 -0.72 -2.92 14.37
CA LEU A 55 -1.91 -3.05 13.55
C LEU A 55 -1.60 -2.84 12.07
N ILE A 56 -2.43 -3.44 11.21
CA ILE A 56 -2.47 -3.06 9.80
C ILE A 56 -3.36 -1.82 9.68
N ARG A 57 -2.75 -0.70 9.29
CA ARG A 57 -3.43 0.57 9.04
C ARG A 57 -3.89 0.59 7.59
N VAL A 58 -5.14 0.95 7.34
CA VAL A 58 -5.78 0.79 6.03
C VAL A 58 -6.50 2.06 5.64
N GLU A 59 -6.24 2.56 4.43
CA GLU A 59 -6.94 3.70 3.83
C GLU A 59 -7.19 3.49 2.34
N GLY A 60 -8.05 4.30 1.75
CA GLY A 60 -8.35 4.27 0.31
C GLY A 60 -9.79 4.59 0.00
N ASN A 61 -10.10 4.67 -1.29
CA ASN A 61 -11.43 5.05 -1.80
C ASN A 61 -12.20 3.88 -2.46
N ASP A 62 -11.67 2.66 -2.37
CA ASP A 62 -12.29 1.44 -2.86
C ASP A 62 -12.17 0.30 -1.84
N GLU A 63 -13.32 -0.20 -1.36
CA GLU A 63 -13.37 -1.20 -0.29
C GLU A 63 -12.86 -2.59 -0.72
N GLU A 64 -13.00 -2.96 -1.99
CA GLU A 64 -12.44 -4.22 -2.51
C GLU A 64 -10.91 -4.15 -2.45
N LEU A 65 -10.33 -3.06 -2.96
CA LEU A 65 -8.88 -2.88 -2.98
C LEU A 65 -8.29 -2.74 -1.57
N LYS A 66 -8.98 -2.07 -0.64
CA LYS A 66 -8.59 -2.00 0.78
C LYS A 66 -8.53 -3.39 1.42
N LYS A 67 -9.55 -4.22 1.17
CA LYS A 67 -9.62 -5.59 1.69
C LYS A 67 -8.48 -6.45 1.13
N VAL A 68 -8.20 -6.37 -0.17
CA VAL A 68 -7.13 -7.18 -0.79
C VAL A 68 -5.75 -6.68 -0.37
N ALA A 69 -5.54 -5.36 -0.22
CA ALA A 69 -4.30 -4.81 0.34
C ALA A 69 -4.05 -5.32 1.76
N THR A 70 -5.10 -5.35 2.59
CA THR A 70 -5.04 -5.90 3.96
C THR A 70 -4.71 -7.40 3.96
N GLN A 71 -5.32 -8.18 3.07
CA GLN A 71 -5.01 -9.62 2.93
C GLN A 71 -3.56 -9.87 2.54
N ASN A 72 -3.03 -9.08 1.59
CA ASN A 72 -1.64 -9.14 1.18
C ASN A 72 -0.71 -8.79 2.36
N ALA A 73 -1.01 -7.72 3.10
CA ALA A 73 -0.27 -7.33 4.29
C ALA A 73 -0.25 -8.42 5.37
N GLN A 74 -1.40 -9.07 5.63
CA GLN A 74 -1.51 -10.19 6.56
C GLN A 74 -0.73 -11.42 6.11
N ALA A 75 -0.76 -11.73 4.81
CA ALA A 75 -0.09 -12.90 4.26
C ALA A 75 1.43 -12.76 4.31
N VAL A 76 1.97 -11.56 4.07
CA VAL A 76 3.42 -11.31 4.13
C VAL A 76 3.88 -11.12 5.57
N ALA A 77 3.09 -10.47 6.42
CA ALA A 77 3.36 -10.25 7.85
C ALA A 77 4.74 -9.62 8.14
N ALA A 78 5.23 -8.75 7.26
CA ALA A 78 6.47 -8.01 7.44
C ALA A 78 6.19 -6.59 7.98
N GLY A 79 6.78 -6.25 9.12
CA GLY A 79 6.66 -4.92 9.72
C GLY A 79 7.20 -3.83 8.79
N HIS A 80 6.54 -2.67 8.82
CA HIS A 80 6.91 -1.49 8.05
C HIS A 80 6.86 -1.65 6.52
N THR A 81 6.15 -2.67 6.02
CA THR A 81 5.81 -2.79 4.60
C THR A 81 4.46 -2.13 4.31
N PHE A 82 4.29 -1.62 3.09
CA PHE A 82 3.00 -1.17 2.58
C PHE A 82 2.61 -1.87 1.27
N TYR A 83 1.30 -1.97 1.04
CA TYR A 83 0.69 -2.58 -0.14
C TYR A 83 -0.35 -1.62 -0.67
N LEU A 84 -0.09 -1.05 -1.85
CA LEU A 84 -0.99 -0.14 -2.55
C LEU A 84 -1.52 -0.86 -3.79
N LEU A 85 -2.82 -1.13 -3.80
CA LEU A 85 -3.55 -1.57 -4.98
C LEU A 85 -4.20 -0.38 -5.66
N LEU A 86 -4.19 -0.36 -6.99
CA LEU A 86 -4.82 0.68 -7.79
C LEU A 86 -5.48 0.12 -9.05
N ARG A 87 -6.63 0.68 -9.42
CA ARG A 87 -7.39 0.37 -10.64
C ARG A 87 -7.76 1.69 -11.33
N GLU A 88 -7.95 1.65 -12.64
CA GLU A 88 -8.19 2.84 -13.48
C GLU A 88 -7.01 3.84 -13.50
N ALA A 89 -5.82 3.36 -13.16
CA ALA A 89 -4.55 4.06 -13.26
C ALA A 89 -3.38 3.06 -13.31
N TYR A 90 -2.18 3.57 -13.62
CA TYR A 90 -0.97 2.77 -13.70
C TYR A 90 0.09 3.26 -12.70
N PRO A 91 0.98 2.38 -12.21
CA PRO A 91 2.03 2.77 -11.28
C PRO A 91 2.86 3.96 -11.72
N ILE A 92 3.18 4.06 -13.02
CA ILE A 92 3.97 5.17 -13.57
C ILE A 92 3.39 6.56 -13.27
N ASN A 93 2.08 6.66 -13.03
CA ASN A 93 1.43 7.92 -12.70
C ASN A 93 1.77 8.44 -11.30
N VAL A 94 2.16 7.56 -10.37
CA VAL A 94 2.38 7.91 -8.95
C VAL A 94 3.74 7.49 -8.39
N LEU A 95 4.49 6.62 -9.08
CA LEU A 95 5.76 6.07 -8.58
C LEU A 95 6.76 7.16 -8.16
N ASN A 96 6.86 8.28 -8.86
CA ASN A 96 7.77 9.36 -8.48
C ASN A 96 7.31 10.11 -7.22
N ALA A 97 6.00 10.32 -7.07
CA ALA A 97 5.46 10.93 -5.86
C ALA A 97 5.66 10.02 -4.65
N ILE A 98 5.41 8.71 -4.80
CA ILE A 98 5.63 7.71 -3.74
C ILE A 98 7.11 7.65 -3.35
N LYS A 99 8.04 7.59 -4.31
CA LYS A 99 9.49 7.58 -4.02
C LYS A 99 9.98 8.86 -3.35
N ASN A 100 9.28 9.98 -3.54
CA ASN A 100 9.60 11.26 -2.92
C ASN A 100 8.85 11.48 -1.60
N CYS A 101 7.98 10.55 -1.19
CA CYS A 101 7.32 10.58 0.11
C CYS A 101 8.37 10.41 1.21
N PRO A 102 8.48 11.34 2.19
CA PRO A 102 9.54 11.29 3.21
C PRO A 102 9.57 10.00 4.03
N GLU A 103 8.41 9.39 4.25
CA GLU A 103 8.24 8.16 5.01
C GLU A 103 8.69 6.90 4.23
N VAL A 104 8.76 6.96 2.89
CA VAL A 104 9.05 5.80 2.04
C VAL A 104 10.56 5.54 1.93
N CYS A 105 10.96 4.31 2.20
CA CYS A 105 12.36 3.87 2.16
C CYS A 105 12.77 3.28 0.81
N SER A 106 11.92 2.41 0.22
CA SER A 106 12.22 1.67 -1.01
C SER A 106 10.96 1.17 -1.71
#